data_AF-A0A3D1Q7C5-F1
#
_entry.id   AF-A0A3D1Q7C5-F1
#
_cell.length_a   1.000
_cell.length_b   1.000
_cell.length_c   1.000
_cell.angle_alpha   90.00
_cell.angle_beta   90.00
_cell.angle_gamma   90.00
#
_symmetry.space_group_name_H-M   'P 1'
#
loop_
_entity.id
_entity.type
_entity.pdbx_description
1 polymer ?
#
loop_
_entity_poly.entity_id
_entity_poly.type
_entity_poly.pdbx_seq_one_letter_code
_entity_poly.pdbx_strand_id
1 'polypeptide(L)' 'MDIITKIEDLRLKLTKLGEEKGLKHPDVIRLSKQLDDLIIQYYRVHPEERKE' A
#
# COMPACT_ATOMS: atom_id res chain seq x y z
N MET A 1 -10.76 8.61 -8.73
CA MET A 1 -9.98 7.39 -8.48
C MET A 1 -10.24 6.99 -7.05
N ASP A 2 -10.86 5.84 -6.85
CA ASP A 2 -11.23 5.31 -5.54
C ASP A 2 -9.97 4.93 -4.73
N ILE A 3 -10.04 5.01 -3.40
CA ILE A 3 -8.94 4.69 -2.50
C ILE A 3 -8.54 3.21 -2.61
N ILE A 4 -9.52 2.33 -2.84
CA ILE A 4 -9.28 0.90 -3.09
C ILE A 4 -8.45 0.70 -4.36
N THR A 5 -8.78 1.39 -5.45
CA THR A 5 -8.02 1.31 -6.70
C THR A 5 -6.57 1.77 -6.51
N LYS A 6 -6.34 2.81 -5.70
CA LYS A 6 -4.98 3.30 -5.39
C LYS A 6 -4.18 2.31 -4.57
N ILE A 7 -4.82 1.64 -3.60
CA ILE A 7 -4.20 0.60 -2.79
C ILE A 7 -3.75 -0.55 -3.70
N GLU A 8 -4.61 -1.05 -4.57
CA GLU A 8 -4.27 -2.15 -5.49
C GLU A 8 -3.15 -1.77 -6.48
N ASP A 9 -3.18 -0.56 -7.04
CA ASP A 9 -2.09 -0.09 -7.92
C ASP A 9 -0.74 -0.03 -7.18
N LEU A 10 -0.73 0.46 -5.93
CA LEU A 10 0.49 0.49 -5.12
C LEU A 10 0.96 -0.90 -4.70
N ARG A 11 0.06 -1.84 -4.42
CA ARG A 11 0.42 -3.25 -4.16
C ARG A 11 1.14 -3.86 -5.35
N LEU A 12 0.60 -3.71 -6.55
CA LEU A 12 1.22 -4.21 -7.77
C LEU A 12 2.60 -3.60 -8.01
N LYS A 13 2.73 -2.28 -7.82
CA LYS A 13 4.02 -1.58 -7.93
C LYS A 13 5.02 -2.05 -6.89
N LEU A 14 4.59 -2.25 -5.65
CA LEU A 14 5.44 -2.72 -4.56
C LEU A 14 5.95 -4.13 -4.83
N THR A 15 5.07 -5.04 -5.28
CA THR A 15 5.45 -6.42 -5.65
C THR A 15 6.48 -6.41 -6.77
N LYS A 16 6.18 -5.74 -7.89
CA LYS A 16 7.10 -5.65 -9.02
C LYS A 16 8.45 -5.06 -8.63
N LEU A 17 8.45 -3.97 -7.87
CA LEU A 17 9.69 -3.32 -7.44
C LEU A 17 10.47 -4.17 -6.43
N GLY A 18 9.77 -4.92 -5.57
CA GLY A 18 10.36 -5.87 -4.64
C GLY A 18 11.03 -7.04 -5.36
N GLU A 19 10.45 -7.53 -6.45
CA GLU A 19 11.05 -8.55 -7.32
C GLU A 19 12.28 -8.01 -8.06
N GLU A 20 12.21 -6.79 -8.59
CA GLU A 20 13.28 -6.18 -9.38
C GLU A 20 14.49 -5.71 -8.54
N LYS A 21 14.23 -5.11 -7.36
CA LYS A 21 15.25 -4.41 -6.56
C LYS A 21 15.52 -5.05 -5.20
N GLY A 22 14.69 -6.01 -4.79
CA GLY A 22 14.74 -6.63 -3.48
C GLY A 22 13.99 -5.84 -2.38
N LEU A 23 13.50 -6.58 -1.38
CA LEU A 23 12.63 -6.04 -0.32
C LEU A 23 13.28 -4.96 0.57
N LYS A 24 14.61 -4.92 0.62
CA LYS A 24 15.36 -3.93 1.42
C LYS A 24 15.70 -2.65 0.63
N HIS A 25 15.34 -2.57 -0.65
CA HIS A 25 15.64 -1.39 -1.44
C HIS A 25 14.89 -0.16 -0.89
N PRO A 26 15.52 1.01 -0.78
CA PRO A 26 14.91 2.20 -0.19
C PRO A 26 13.60 2.61 -0.88
N ASP A 27 13.51 2.47 -2.21
CA ASP A 27 12.25 2.72 -2.93
C ASP A 27 11.13 1.75 -2.57
N VAL A 28 11.44 0.47 -2.32
CA VAL A 28 10.46 -0.55 -1.92
C VAL A 28 9.94 -0.23 -0.53
N ILE A 29 10.83 0.13 0.40
CA ILE A 29 10.46 0.57 1.75
C ILE A 29 9.60 1.83 1.68
N ARG A 30 9.94 2.79 0.81
CA ARG A 30 9.15 4.01 0.62
C ARG A 30 7.76 3.70 0.09
N LEU A 31 7.63 2.82 -0.92
CA LEU A 31 6.33 2.41 -1.43
C LEU A 31 5.50 1.66 -0.39
N SER A 32 6.13 0.80 0.43
CA SER A 32 5.45 0.09 1.52
C SER A 32 4.82 1.06 2.51
N LYS A 33 5.56 2.09 2.93
CA LYS A 33 5.01 3.14 3.83
C LYS A 33 3.83 3.88 3.20
N GLN A 34 3.91 4.21 1.91
CA GLN A 34 2.81 4.86 1.20
C GLN A 34 1.56 3.97 1.12
N LEU A 35 1.75 2.66 0.93
CA LEU A 35 0.67 1.68 0.96
C LEU A 35 0.03 1.60 2.34
N ASP A 36 0.84 1.52 3.40
CA ASP A 36 0.36 1.49 4.78
C ASP A 36 -0.47 2.75 5.12
N ASP A 37 0.02 3.93 4.75
CA ASP A 37 -0.70 5.19 4.96
C ASP A 37 -2.05 5.23 4.25
N LEU A 38 -2.16 4.66 3.05
CA LEU A 38 -3.42 4.57 2.32
C LEU A 38 -4.38 3.56 2.94
N ILE A 39 -3.88 2.44 3.44
CA ILE A 39 -4.69 1.46 4.16
C ILE A 39 -5.24 2.07 5.46
N ILE A 40 -4.43 2.85 6.18
CA ILE A 40 -4.91 3.59 7.36
C ILE A 40 -5.99 4.61 6.98
N GLN A 41 -5.81 5.34 5.88
CA GLN A 41 -6.82 6.27 5.37
C GLN A 41 -8.10 5.54 4.96
N TYR A 42 -8.00 4.37 4.34
CA TYR A 42 -9.15 3.55 3.98
C TYR A 42 -10.00 3.19 5.21
N TYR A 43 -9.37 2.66 6.26
CA TYR A 43 -10.07 2.29 7.49
C TYR A 43 -10.57 3.50 8.30
N ARG A 44 -10.02 4.70 8.09
CA ARG A 44 -10.60 5.92 8.69
C ARG A 44 -11.93 6.30 8.04
N VAL A 45 -12.08 6.02 6.75
CA VAL A 45 -13.30 6.30 5.99
C VAL A 45 -14.30 5.15 6.11
N HIS A 46 -13.82 3.91 6.27
CA HIS A 46 -14.61 2.67 6.41
C HIS A 46 -14.31 1.98 7.75
N PRO A 47 -14.68 2.58 8.89
CA PRO A 47 -14.40 2.04 10.21
C PRO A 47 -15.04 0.65 10.43
N GLU A 48 -16.17 0.36 9.79
CA GLU A 48 -16.88 -0.92 9.84
C GLU A 48 -16.07 -2.10 9.26
N GLU A 49 -15.08 -1.83 8.40
CA GLU A 49 -14.21 -2.84 7.83
C GLU A 49 -12.95 -3.11 8.66
N ARG A 50 -12.67 -2.28 9.68
CA ARG A 50 -11.57 -2.51 10.61
C ARG A 50 -11.93 -3.67 11.53
N LYS A 51 -11.42 -4.87 11.22
CA LYS A 51 -11.50 -6.01 12.14
C LYS A 51 -10.47 -5.84 13.27
N GLU A 52 -10.96 -5.72 14.51
CA GLU A 52 -10.17 -5.78 15.75
C GLU A 52 -9.58 -7.18 16.00
#